data_AF-A0A7Y7XDR2-F1
#
_entry.id   AF-A0A7Y7XDR2-F1
#
_cell.length_a   1.000
_cell.length_b   1.000
_cell.length_c   1.000
_cell.angle_alpha   90.00
_cell.angle_beta   90.00
_cell.angle_gamma   90.00
#
_symmetry.space_group_name_H-M   'P 1'
#
loop_
_entity.id
_entity.type
_entity.pdbx_description
1 polymer ?
#
loop_
_entity_poly.entity_id
_entity_poly.type
_entity_poly.pdbx_seq_one_letter_code
_entity_poly.pdbx_strand_id
1 'polypeptide(L)'
;MKRHCRGFGLIELMIALTLGLVVIAGITQIFVAAKSTYTSQTASASMQEDARFVLSKMLQEIRMVGMIGCVGTVADSSASKTYTTAMANPITWDSTNNILTLVTADVGANGIGQNWTVLSDCLVLSTANDGVVAPAAGQIAIPLRQVAYTFKTNQIYLGAQALINNVNAFSVLFGMAKTPLDTVASSYSATPSNPALIRSVRLTLTLQDPTSKVRNQTFSVVAAVRNRLR
;
A
#
# COMPACT_ATOMS: atom_id res chain seq x y z
N MET A 1 -21.80 -59.93 -56.16
CA MET A 1 -21.27 -59.86 -54.78
C MET A 1 -22.26 -59.09 -53.92
N LYS A 2 -23.04 -59.76 -53.05
CA LYS A 2 -23.98 -59.08 -52.14
C LYS A 2 -23.25 -58.76 -50.83
N ARG A 3 -22.88 -57.49 -50.62
CA ARG A 3 -22.39 -57.01 -49.31
C ARG A 3 -23.55 -57.11 -48.31
N HIS A 4 -23.42 -57.98 -47.31
CA HIS A 4 -24.31 -57.95 -46.15
C HIS A 4 -23.99 -56.68 -45.34
N CYS A 5 -24.87 -55.69 -45.37
CA CYS A 5 -24.88 -54.64 -44.36
C CYS A 5 -25.25 -55.31 -43.03
N ARG A 6 -24.27 -55.50 -42.14
CA ARG A 6 -24.55 -55.83 -40.74
C ARG A 6 -25.15 -54.56 -40.12
N GLY A 7 -26.45 -54.58 -39.83
CA GLY A 7 -27.12 -53.49 -39.13
C GLY A 7 -26.59 -53.38 -37.70
N PHE A 8 -26.54 -52.16 -37.17
CA PHE A 8 -26.17 -51.91 -35.77
C PHE A 8 -27.14 -52.62 -34.83
N GLY A 9 -26.60 -53.39 -33.89
CA GLY A 9 -27.39 -53.99 -32.82
C GLY A 9 -27.85 -52.93 -31.82
N LEU A 10 -29.02 -53.12 -31.21
CA LEU A 10 -29.51 -52.25 -30.13
C LEU A 10 -28.48 -52.16 -28.98
N ILE A 11 -27.76 -53.25 -28.73
CA ILE A 11 -26.65 -53.32 -27.76
C ILE A 11 -25.46 -52.43 -28.17
N GLU A 12 -25.07 -52.38 -29.45
CA GLU A 12 -23.99 -51.50 -29.92
C GLU A 12 -24.36 -50.02 -29.75
N LEU A 13 -25.63 -49.65 -30.02
CA LEU A 13 -26.13 -48.30 -29.78
C LEU A 13 -26.09 -47.95 -28.28
N MET A 14 -26.52 -48.86 -27.40
CA MET A 14 -26.47 -48.66 -25.97
C MET A 14 -25.04 -48.49 -25.46
N ILE A 15 -24.09 -49.30 -25.96
CA ILE A 15 -22.67 -49.18 -25.60
C ILE A 15 -22.08 -47.85 -26.11
N ALA A 16 -22.40 -47.44 -27.35
CA ALA A 16 -21.92 -46.17 -27.89
C ALA A 16 -22.44 -44.96 -27.10
N LEU A 17 -23.72 -44.97 -26.71
CA LEU A 17 -24.33 -43.91 -25.89
C LEU A 17 -23.72 -43.86 -24.48
N THR A 18 -23.53 -45.01 -23.83
CA THR A 18 -22.93 -45.05 -22.49
C THR A 18 -21.49 -44.55 -22.50
N LEU A 19 -20.68 -44.96 -23.48
CA LEU A 19 -19.32 -44.46 -23.64
C LEU A 19 -19.30 -42.95 -23.94
N GLY A 20 -20.20 -42.46 -24.80
CA GLY A 20 -20.34 -41.03 -25.07
C GLY A 20 -20.68 -40.22 -23.81
N LEU A 21 -21.61 -40.72 -22.99
CA LEU A 21 -21.97 -40.11 -21.71
C LEU A 21 -20.78 -40.09 -20.73
N VAL A 22 -20.03 -41.18 -20.62
CA VAL A 22 -18.84 -41.26 -19.75
C VAL A 22 -17.79 -40.24 -20.17
N VAL A 23 -17.52 -40.10 -21.47
CA VAL A 23 -16.56 -39.12 -21.99
C VAL A 23 -17.02 -37.69 -21.71
N ILE A 24 -18.29 -37.36 -21.99
CA ILE A 24 -18.84 -36.03 -21.72
C ILE A 24 -18.78 -35.69 -20.22
N ALA A 25 -19.10 -36.66 -19.35
CA ALA A 25 -19.00 -36.49 -17.91
C ALA A 25 -17.55 -36.18 -17.48
N GLY A 26 -16.57 -36.93 -18.01
CA GLY A 26 -15.15 -36.70 -17.74
C GLY A 26 -14.68 -35.31 -18.19
N ILE A 27 -15.01 -34.89 -19.40
CA ILE A 27 -14.65 -33.56 -19.93
C ILE A 27 -15.30 -32.45 -19.10
N THR A 28 -16.56 -32.64 -18.68
CA THR A 28 -17.28 -31.66 -17.85
C THR A 28 -16.58 -31.46 -16.50
N GLN A 29 -16.12 -32.54 -15.86
CA GLN A 29 -15.35 -32.44 -14.60
C GLN A 29 -14.06 -31.65 -14.78
N ILE A 30 -13.31 -31.91 -15.86
CA ILE A 30 -12.08 -31.15 -16.18
C ILE A 30 -12.40 -29.67 -16.35
N PHE A 31 -13.46 -29.34 -17.09
CA PHE A 31 -13.86 -27.95 -17.31
C PHE A 31 -14.28 -27.24 -16.02
N VAL A 32 -15.04 -27.91 -15.15
CA VAL A 32 -15.43 -27.37 -13.83
C VAL A 32 -14.20 -27.13 -12.95
N ALA A 33 -13.27 -28.08 -12.91
CA ALA A 33 -12.01 -27.93 -12.16
C ALA A 33 -11.16 -26.77 -12.70
N ALA A 34 -11.04 -26.66 -14.03
CA ALA A 34 -10.31 -25.57 -14.69
C ALA A 34 -10.95 -24.21 -14.39
N LYS A 35 -12.27 -24.10 -14.48
CA LYS A 35 -13.00 -22.87 -14.14
C LYS A 35 -12.80 -22.48 -12.67
N SER A 36 -12.89 -23.43 -11.74
CA SER A 36 -12.66 -23.17 -10.30
C SER A 36 -11.24 -22.67 -10.04
N THR A 37 -10.25 -23.30 -10.69
CA THR A 37 -8.84 -22.89 -10.61
C THR A 37 -8.64 -21.49 -11.17
N TYR A 38 -9.22 -21.20 -12.34
CA TYR A 38 -9.17 -19.88 -12.96
C TYR A 38 -9.76 -18.80 -12.04
N THR A 39 -10.94 -19.03 -11.46
CA THR A 39 -11.55 -18.05 -10.55
C THR A 39 -10.71 -17.80 -9.30
N SER A 40 -10.05 -18.84 -8.76
CA SER A 40 -9.18 -18.71 -7.59
C SER A 40 -7.89 -17.97 -7.92
N GLN A 41 -7.30 -18.24 -9.10
CA GLN A 41 -6.14 -17.50 -9.62
C GLN A 41 -6.47 -16.02 -9.81
N THR A 42 -7.60 -15.69 -10.42
CA THR A 42 -8.05 -14.31 -10.63
C THR A 42 -8.27 -13.57 -9.30
N ALA A 43 -8.91 -14.21 -8.31
CA ALA A 43 -9.08 -13.63 -6.97
C ALA A 43 -7.74 -13.36 -6.27
N SER A 44 -6.79 -14.30 -6.37
CA SER A 44 -5.42 -14.13 -5.85
C SER A 44 -4.70 -12.97 -6.54
N ALA A 45 -4.78 -12.88 -7.87
CA ALA A 45 -4.15 -11.81 -8.63
C ALA A 45 -4.73 -10.44 -8.28
N SER A 46 -6.06 -10.34 -8.09
CA SER A 46 -6.70 -9.10 -7.64
C SER A 46 -6.19 -8.65 -6.28
N MET A 47 -6.10 -9.57 -5.30
CA MET A 47 -5.55 -9.23 -3.97
C MET A 47 -4.08 -8.77 -4.05
N GLN A 48 -3.27 -9.39 -4.91
CA GLN A 48 -1.88 -8.98 -5.10
C GLN A 48 -1.77 -7.59 -5.71
N GLU A 49 -2.64 -7.25 -6.67
CA GLU A 49 -2.66 -5.92 -7.28
C GLU A 49 -3.13 -4.86 -6.28
N ASP A 50 -4.17 -5.13 -5.49
CA ASP A 50 -4.65 -4.24 -4.42
C ASP A 50 -3.56 -3.99 -3.38
N ALA A 51 -2.87 -5.06 -2.94
CA ALA A 51 -1.74 -4.96 -2.03
C ALA A 51 -0.58 -4.16 -2.66
N ARG A 52 -0.23 -4.43 -3.92
CA ARG A 52 0.83 -3.72 -4.65
C ARG A 52 0.52 -2.24 -4.74
N PHE A 53 -0.72 -1.88 -5.05
CA PHE A 53 -1.17 -0.49 -5.14
C PHE A 53 -1.06 0.24 -3.79
N VAL A 54 -1.72 -0.26 -2.74
CA VAL A 54 -1.77 0.43 -1.44
C VAL A 54 -0.38 0.53 -0.81
N LEU A 55 0.40 -0.56 -0.85
CA LEU A 55 1.71 -0.61 -0.23
C LEU A 55 2.69 0.28 -0.98
N SER A 56 2.67 0.27 -2.32
CA SER A 56 3.54 1.17 -3.11
C SER A 56 3.21 2.64 -2.84
N LYS A 57 1.93 2.99 -2.72
CA LYS A 57 1.52 4.36 -2.38
C LYS A 57 2.02 4.78 -0.99
N MET A 58 1.84 3.94 0.03
CA MET A 58 2.35 4.21 1.38
C MET A 58 3.89 4.29 1.42
N LEU A 59 4.58 3.38 0.74
CA LEU A 59 6.05 3.38 0.66
C LEU A 59 6.58 4.66 -0.01
N GLN A 60 5.88 5.19 -1.02
CA GLN A 60 6.24 6.46 -1.64
C GLN A 60 6.16 7.62 -0.64
N GLU A 61 5.07 7.72 0.13
CA GLU A 61 4.94 8.75 1.17
C GLU A 61 6.00 8.56 2.27
N ILE A 62 6.22 7.33 2.76
CA ILE A 62 7.22 7.04 3.80
C ILE A 62 8.63 7.46 3.38
N ARG A 63 8.99 7.28 2.11
CA ARG A 63 10.30 7.70 1.59
C ARG A 63 10.50 9.22 1.58
N MET A 64 9.41 9.98 1.56
CA MET A 64 9.40 11.44 1.53
C MET A 64 9.09 12.06 2.91
N VAL A 65 8.82 11.24 3.93
CA VAL A 65 8.59 11.69 5.31
C VAL A 65 9.77 12.50 5.82
N GLY A 66 9.49 13.60 6.54
CA GLY A 66 10.51 14.43 7.16
C GLY A 66 11.39 15.18 6.15
N MET A 67 10.91 15.37 4.92
CA MET A 67 11.61 16.18 3.93
C MET A 67 11.57 17.65 4.31
N ILE A 68 12.75 18.24 4.52
CA ILE A 68 12.93 19.66 4.88
C ILE A 68 13.64 20.46 3.78
N GLY A 69 13.92 19.83 2.64
CA GLY A 69 14.62 20.44 1.51
C GLY A 69 16.14 20.43 1.65
N CYS A 70 16.79 21.43 1.06
CA CYS A 70 18.24 21.53 0.95
C CYS A 70 18.92 22.00 2.25
N VAL A 71 18.28 22.92 2.97
CA VAL A 71 18.86 23.58 4.15
C VAL A 71 18.36 22.86 5.40
N GLY A 72 19.28 22.59 6.34
CA GLY A 72 18.98 21.77 7.51
C GLY A 72 18.07 22.43 8.56
N THR A 73 17.77 23.72 8.44
CA THR A 73 16.92 24.48 9.37
C THR A 73 15.88 25.23 8.57
N VAL A 74 14.61 25.11 8.98
CA VAL A 74 13.48 25.78 8.33
C VAL A 74 12.84 26.74 9.33
N ALA A 75 12.79 28.02 8.97
CA ALA A 75 12.08 29.03 9.72
C ALA A 75 10.57 28.83 9.55
N ASP A 76 9.85 28.65 10.64
CA ASP A 76 8.41 28.38 10.58
C ASP A 76 7.62 29.70 10.55
N SER A 77 6.98 30.00 9.42
CA SER A 77 6.04 31.11 9.23
C SER A 77 4.57 30.66 9.17
N SER A 78 4.28 29.38 9.44
CA SER A 78 2.91 28.86 9.55
C SER A 78 2.17 29.47 10.74
N ALA A 79 0.86 29.62 10.59
CA ALA A 79 -0.06 30.01 11.63
C ALA A 79 0.09 29.06 12.82
N SER A 80 0.22 29.64 14.02
CA SER A 80 0.37 28.91 15.28
C SER A 80 1.51 27.88 15.30
N LYS A 81 2.51 27.99 14.42
CA LYS A 81 3.64 27.03 14.30
C LYS A 81 3.19 25.58 14.07
N THR A 82 2.13 25.42 13.26
CA THR A 82 1.58 24.10 12.92
C THR A 82 2.59 23.22 12.19
N TYR A 83 3.44 23.81 11.34
CA TYR A 83 4.53 23.09 10.66
C TYR A 83 5.51 22.48 11.67
N THR A 84 6.03 23.28 12.61
CA THR A 84 6.99 22.78 13.63
C THR A 84 6.37 21.65 14.47
N THR A 85 5.10 21.80 14.83
CA THR A 85 4.37 20.77 15.60
C THR A 85 4.26 19.46 14.83
N ALA A 86 3.91 19.52 13.54
CA ALA A 86 3.81 18.34 12.68
C ALA A 86 5.18 17.70 12.41
N MET A 87 6.22 18.51 12.21
CA MET A 87 7.59 18.05 11.96
C MET A 87 8.31 17.48 13.18
N ALA A 88 7.84 17.75 14.39
CA ALA A 88 8.37 17.12 15.61
C ALA A 88 8.10 15.61 15.63
N ASN A 89 7.00 15.17 15.02
CA ASN A 89 6.64 13.76 14.88
C ASN A 89 6.12 13.50 13.46
N PRO A 90 6.99 13.54 12.44
CA PRO A 90 6.57 13.53 11.04
C PRO A 90 6.07 12.14 10.60
N ILE A 91 6.21 11.13 11.45
CA ILE A 91 5.60 9.81 11.26
C ILE A 91 5.19 9.24 12.61
N THR A 92 3.93 8.84 12.70
CA THR A 92 3.37 8.24 13.92
C THR A 92 2.42 7.10 13.60
N TRP A 93 2.36 6.12 14.50
CA TRP A 93 1.36 5.06 14.47
C TRP A 93 0.55 5.11 15.76
N ASP A 94 -0.73 5.43 15.63
CA ASP A 94 -1.70 5.28 16.71
C ASP A 94 -2.29 3.87 16.62
N SER A 95 -1.79 2.95 17.44
CA SER A 95 -2.26 1.56 17.49
C SER A 95 -3.67 1.41 18.07
N THR A 96 -4.16 2.41 18.80
CA THR A 96 -5.51 2.39 19.40
C THR A 96 -6.56 2.66 18.33
N ASN A 97 -6.31 3.69 17.50
CA ASN A 97 -7.23 4.09 16.42
C ASN A 97 -6.84 3.54 15.04
N ASN A 98 -5.73 2.81 14.94
CA ASN A 98 -5.13 2.28 13.71
C ASN A 98 -4.89 3.37 12.66
N ILE A 99 -4.24 4.47 13.07
CA ILE A 99 -3.95 5.61 12.21
C ILE A 99 -2.44 5.75 12.02
N LEU A 100 -1.98 5.64 10.77
CA LEU A 100 -0.63 5.99 10.36
C LEU A 100 -0.65 7.42 9.82
N THR A 101 -0.04 8.34 10.56
CA THR A 101 0.11 9.73 10.13
C THR A 101 1.50 9.95 9.57
N LEU A 102 1.58 10.64 8.43
CA LEU A 102 2.82 10.94 7.72
C LEU A 102 2.82 12.41 7.31
N VAL A 103 3.88 13.13 7.64
CA VAL A 103 4.17 14.45 7.08
C VAL A 103 5.24 14.27 6.01
N THR A 104 4.83 14.45 4.77
CA THR A 104 5.51 13.98 3.57
C THR A 104 5.49 15.05 2.50
N ALA A 105 6.53 15.11 1.67
CA ALA A 105 6.53 15.99 0.51
C ALA A 105 5.64 15.43 -0.60
N ASP A 106 4.87 16.30 -1.25
CA ASP A 106 4.05 15.93 -2.40
C ASP A 106 4.93 15.66 -3.62
N VAL A 107 4.83 14.44 -4.14
CA VAL A 107 5.53 14.01 -5.35
C VAL A 107 4.62 14.27 -6.55
N GLY A 108 4.97 15.30 -7.35
CA GLY A 108 4.22 15.71 -8.53
C GLY A 108 3.69 17.15 -8.48
N ALA A 109 3.84 17.83 -7.33
CA ALA A 109 3.51 19.25 -7.15
C ALA A 109 2.10 19.65 -7.63
N ASN A 110 1.10 18.79 -7.40
CA ASN A 110 -0.26 19.04 -7.87
C ASN A 110 -1.05 19.97 -6.92
N GLY A 111 -0.50 20.30 -5.74
CA GLY A 111 -1.11 21.21 -4.77
C GLY A 111 -2.34 20.66 -4.03
N ILE A 112 -2.79 19.45 -4.35
CA ILE A 112 -3.98 18.83 -3.75
C ILE A 112 -3.63 18.31 -2.34
N GLY A 113 -4.41 18.78 -1.35
CA GLY A 113 -4.24 18.37 0.05
C GLY A 113 -2.95 18.88 0.70
N GLN A 114 -2.37 19.95 0.16
CA GLN A 114 -1.15 20.56 0.69
C GLN A 114 -1.45 21.36 1.96
N ASN A 115 -0.68 21.09 3.02
CA ASN A 115 -0.80 21.82 4.29
C ASN A 115 0.21 22.96 4.38
N TRP A 116 1.43 22.75 3.86
CA TRP A 116 2.50 23.72 3.93
C TRP A 116 3.32 23.78 2.63
N THR A 117 3.96 24.91 2.38
CA THR A 117 5.04 25.04 1.39
C THR A 117 6.32 25.45 2.09
N VAL A 118 7.40 24.69 1.91
CA VAL A 118 8.74 25.15 2.28
C VAL A 118 9.36 25.84 1.07
N LEU A 119 9.59 27.14 1.18
CA LEU A 119 10.35 27.92 0.21
C LEU A 119 11.82 27.90 0.61
N SER A 120 12.71 27.51 -0.30
CA SER A 120 14.14 27.41 -0.04
C SER A 120 14.94 28.01 -1.18
N ASP A 121 15.99 28.78 -0.88
CA ASP A 121 17.00 29.16 -1.88
C ASP A 121 18.11 28.10 -2.02
N CYS A 122 18.03 27.01 -1.25
CA CYS A 122 19.03 25.95 -1.15
C CYS A 122 20.45 26.41 -0.77
N LEU A 123 20.61 27.65 -0.30
CA LEU A 123 21.89 28.24 0.08
C LEU A 123 21.91 28.56 1.58
N VAL A 124 20.96 29.38 2.04
CA VAL A 124 21.01 29.96 3.39
C VAL A 124 19.63 30.01 4.04
N LEU A 125 18.57 30.23 3.27
CA LEU A 125 17.24 30.47 3.81
C LEU A 125 16.26 29.37 3.42
N SER A 126 15.47 28.91 4.39
CA SER A 126 14.28 28.09 4.14
C SER A 126 13.16 28.50 5.08
N THR A 127 11.96 28.71 4.54
CA THR A 127 10.80 29.21 5.28
C THR A 127 9.58 28.35 4.98
N ALA A 128 8.94 27.80 6.03
CA ALA A 128 7.70 27.06 5.91
C ALA A 128 6.50 28.00 6.03
N ASN A 129 5.58 27.96 5.08
CA ASN A 129 4.35 28.75 5.06
C ASN A 129 3.14 27.84 4.94
N ASP A 130 1.97 28.28 5.37
CA ASP A 130 0.72 27.52 5.19
C ASP A 130 0.27 27.49 3.73
N GLY A 131 -0.35 26.37 3.37
CA GLY A 131 -0.97 26.16 2.07
C GLY A 131 0.04 26.22 0.91
N VAL A 132 -0.47 26.58 -0.26
CA VAL A 132 0.29 26.66 -1.51
C VAL A 132 0.86 28.07 -1.66
N VAL A 133 2.19 28.18 -1.73
CA VAL A 133 2.89 29.46 -1.94
C VAL A 133 3.82 29.33 -3.14
N ALA A 134 3.74 30.29 -4.07
CA ALA A 134 4.61 30.32 -5.23
C ALA A 134 6.04 30.73 -4.83
N PRO A 135 7.09 30.08 -5.38
CA PRO A 135 8.46 30.49 -5.11
C PRO A 135 8.81 31.81 -5.82
N ALA A 136 9.62 32.64 -5.17
CA ALA A 136 10.25 33.79 -5.83
C ALA A 136 11.40 33.35 -6.75
N ALA A 137 11.90 34.27 -7.58
CA ALA A 137 13.07 34.00 -8.42
C ALA A 137 14.27 33.54 -7.57
N GLY A 138 14.87 32.40 -7.94
CA GLY A 138 15.97 31.79 -7.19
C GLY A 138 15.54 30.92 -6.00
N GLN A 139 14.24 30.76 -5.75
CA GLN A 139 13.71 29.83 -4.75
C GLN A 139 13.10 28.59 -5.41
N ILE A 140 13.12 27.49 -4.66
CA ILE A 140 12.31 26.30 -4.92
C ILE A 140 11.17 26.23 -3.91
N ALA A 141 10.04 25.66 -4.34
CA ALA A 141 8.92 25.34 -3.47
C ALA A 141 8.85 23.83 -3.25
N ILE A 142 8.82 23.42 -2.00
CA ILE A 142 8.68 22.03 -1.58
C ILE A 142 7.30 21.91 -0.92
N PRO A 143 6.31 21.36 -1.63
CA PRO A 143 4.98 21.17 -1.08
C PRO A 143 5.00 20.04 -0.05
N LEU A 144 4.49 20.31 1.15
CA LEU A 144 4.35 19.34 2.23
C LEU A 144 2.89 19.13 2.58
N ARG A 145 2.53 17.88 2.85
CA ARG A 145 1.20 17.49 3.31
C ARG A 145 1.28 16.55 4.49
N GLN A 146 0.24 16.58 5.31
CA GLN A 146 -0.01 15.61 6.34
C GLN A 146 -1.09 14.65 5.84
N VAL A 147 -0.71 13.39 5.63
CA VAL A 147 -1.63 12.33 5.24
C VAL A 147 -1.87 11.39 6.41
N ALA A 148 -3.12 10.93 6.55
CA ALA A 148 -3.51 9.96 7.55
C ALA A 148 -4.12 8.73 6.86
N TYR A 149 -3.49 7.59 7.04
CA TYR A 149 -4.02 6.29 6.64
C TYR A 149 -4.72 5.65 7.84
N THR A 150 -6.02 5.41 7.72
CA THR A 150 -6.83 4.82 8.80
C THR A 150 -7.30 3.44 8.41
N PHE A 151 -6.96 2.43 9.21
CA PHE A 151 -7.55 1.10 9.07
C PHE A 151 -8.79 0.98 9.96
N LYS A 152 -9.96 0.86 9.33
CA LYS A 152 -11.25 0.68 10.02
C LYS A 152 -12.20 -0.12 9.15
N THR A 153 -13.06 -0.92 9.78
CA THR A 153 -14.15 -1.64 9.09
C THR A 153 -13.68 -2.44 7.86
N ASN A 154 -12.59 -3.20 8.02
CA ASN A 154 -11.98 -3.99 6.96
C ASN A 154 -11.53 -3.21 5.71
N GLN A 155 -11.22 -1.92 5.87
CA GLN A 155 -10.81 -1.03 4.79
C GLN A 155 -9.66 -0.15 5.25
N ILE A 156 -8.81 0.26 4.31
CA ILE A 156 -7.83 1.32 4.54
C ILE A 156 -8.33 2.58 3.86
N TYR A 157 -8.41 3.66 4.63
CA TYR A 157 -8.81 4.98 4.18
C TYR A 157 -7.61 5.91 4.05
N LEU A 158 -7.69 6.84 3.11
CA LEU A 158 -6.83 8.03 3.05
C LEU A 158 -7.74 9.26 3.20
N GLY A 159 -7.67 9.90 4.37
CA GLY A 159 -8.66 10.90 4.75
C GLY A 159 -10.08 10.31 4.78
N ALA A 160 -11.00 10.87 4.00
CA ALA A 160 -12.38 10.38 3.90
C ALA A 160 -12.60 9.29 2.84
N GLN A 161 -11.62 9.00 1.99
CA GLN A 161 -11.78 8.10 0.86
C GLN A 161 -11.27 6.69 1.19
N ALA A 162 -12.06 5.67 0.89
CA ALA A 162 -11.62 4.28 0.98
C ALA A 162 -10.63 3.99 -0.16
N LEU A 163 -9.41 3.58 0.20
CA LEU A 163 -8.34 3.30 -0.74
C LEU A 163 -8.38 1.84 -1.21
N ILE A 164 -8.65 0.91 -0.29
CA ILE A 164 -8.84 -0.52 -0.57
C ILE A 164 -9.85 -1.16 0.39
N ASN A 165 -10.40 -2.29 -0.03
CA ASN A 165 -11.40 -3.08 0.71
C ASN A 165 -10.86 -4.46 1.10
N ASN A 166 -11.64 -5.17 1.91
CA ASN A 166 -11.38 -6.56 2.33
C ASN A 166 -10.04 -6.74 3.06
N VAL A 167 -9.63 -5.74 3.84
CA VAL A 167 -8.44 -5.78 4.68
C VAL A 167 -8.79 -6.50 5.97
N ASN A 168 -8.24 -7.70 6.16
CA ASN A 168 -8.42 -8.46 7.39
C ASN A 168 -7.55 -7.93 8.54
N ALA A 169 -6.32 -7.50 8.24
CA ALA A 169 -5.41 -6.93 9.23
C ALA A 169 -4.43 -5.96 8.58
N PHE A 170 -4.04 -4.92 9.33
CA PHE A 170 -2.98 -4.00 8.95
C PHE A 170 -2.13 -3.67 10.18
N SER A 171 -0.80 -3.75 10.04
CA SER A 171 0.12 -3.41 11.13
C SER A 171 1.33 -2.64 10.62
N VAL A 172 1.83 -1.77 11.49
CA VAL A 172 2.98 -0.90 11.24
C VAL A 172 4.01 -1.14 12.34
N LEU A 173 5.26 -1.39 11.94
CA LEU A 173 6.39 -1.50 12.85
C LEU A 173 7.52 -0.58 12.39
N PHE A 174 8.16 0.09 13.33
CA PHE A 174 9.29 0.98 13.08
C PHE A 174 10.59 0.26 13.38
N GLY A 175 11.48 0.21 12.40
CA GLY A 175 12.85 -0.25 12.58
C GLY A 175 13.68 0.83 13.26
N MET A 176 14.18 0.55 14.46
CA MET A 176 14.84 1.50 15.36
C MET A 176 16.35 1.29 15.39
N ALA A 177 17.11 2.36 15.19
CA ALA A 177 18.54 2.42 15.47
C ALA A 177 18.82 2.38 16.99
N LYS A 178 20.04 2.00 17.39
CA LYS A 178 20.45 2.08 18.80
C LYS A 178 20.76 3.53 19.18
N THR A 179 21.41 4.25 18.28
CA THR A 179 21.77 5.66 18.45
C THR A 179 21.26 6.52 17.29
N PRO A 180 21.11 7.84 17.48
CA PRO A 180 20.72 8.74 16.39
C PRO A 180 21.73 8.82 15.24
N LEU A 181 22.97 8.33 15.42
CA LEU A 181 24.02 8.33 14.40
C LEU A 181 24.05 7.06 13.57
N ASP A 182 23.51 5.95 14.08
CA ASP A 182 23.49 4.70 13.32
C ASP A 182 22.59 4.86 12.10
N THR A 183 22.98 4.26 10.98
CA THR A 183 22.23 4.31 9.72
C THR A 183 21.32 3.10 9.52
N VAL A 184 21.42 2.08 10.38
CA VAL A 184 20.74 0.79 10.24
C VAL A 184 19.79 0.54 11.42
N ALA A 185 18.65 -0.09 11.14
CA ALA A 185 17.73 -0.55 12.18
C ALA A 185 18.30 -1.79 12.91
N SER A 186 18.18 -1.79 14.23
CA SER A 186 18.64 -2.87 15.13
C SER A 186 17.50 -3.65 15.79
N SER A 187 16.31 -3.05 15.91
CA SER A 187 15.11 -3.64 16.48
C SER A 187 13.86 -3.12 15.79
N TYR A 188 12.70 -3.72 16.06
CA TYR A 188 11.40 -3.21 15.61
C TYR A 188 10.51 -2.87 16.81
N SER A 189 9.80 -1.75 16.74
CA SER A 189 8.81 -1.33 17.73
C SER A 189 7.53 -0.85 17.06
N ALA A 190 6.37 -1.19 17.62
CA ALA A 190 5.09 -0.61 17.22
C ALA A 190 4.89 0.81 17.79
N THR A 191 5.58 1.13 18.88
CA THR A 191 5.46 2.38 19.65
C THR A 191 6.85 2.98 19.85
N PRO A 192 7.42 3.66 18.82
CA PRO A 192 8.73 4.26 18.93
C PRO A 192 8.68 5.42 19.93
N SER A 193 9.51 5.36 20.98
CA SER A 193 9.59 6.42 21.99
C SER A 193 10.36 7.66 21.52
N ASN A 194 11.21 7.51 20.50
CA ASN A 194 12.00 8.60 19.92
C ASN A 194 11.99 8.51 18.37
N PRO A 195 11.33 9.45 17.66
CA PRO A 195 11.29 9.47 16.20
C PRO A 195 12.67 9.54 15.53
N ALA A 196 13.65 10.19 16.15
CA ALA A 196 15.00 10.36 15.61
C ALA A 196 15.77 9.03 15.46
N LEU A 197 15.30 7.95 16.10
CA LEU A 197 15.85 6.61 15.97
C LEU A 197 15.21 5.78 14.84
N ILE A 198 14.12 6.24 14.24
CA ILE A 198 13.45 5.50 13.15
C ILE A 198 14.36 5.48 11.92
N ARG A 199 14.55 4.29 11.33
CA ARG A 199 15.31 4.07 10.08
C ARG A 199 14.52 3.39 8.99
N SER A 200 13.54 2.59 9.39
CA SER A 200 12.65 1.94 8.43
C SER A 200 11.25 1.77 9.01
N VAL A 201 10.30 1.53 8.12
CA VAL A 201 8.92 1.21 8.45
C VAL A 201 8.58 -0.09 7.74
N ARG A 202 8.15 -1.09 8.51
CA ARG A 202 7.59 -2.33 8.00
C ARG A 202 6.07 -2.20 8.03
N LEU A 203 5.46 -2.37 6.87
CA LEU A 203 4.01 -2.47 6.72
C LEU A 203 3.66 -3.93 6.48
N THR A 204 2.66 -4.44 7.19
CA THR A 204 2.09 -5.77 6.96
C THR A 204 0.59 -5.64 6.75
N LEU A 205 0.12 -6.20 5.63
CA LEU A 205 -1.26 -6.13 5.18
C LEU A 205 -1.77 -7.54 4.91
N THR A 206 -2.87 -7.92 5.54
CA THR A 206 -3.56 -9.18 5.26
C THR A 206 -4.87 -8.88 4.54
N LEU A 207 -5.01 -9.36 3.32
CA LEU A 207 -6.23 -9.25 2.52
C LEU A 207 -7.04 -10.53 2.58
N GLN A 208 -8.36 -10.39 2.50
CA GLN A 208 -9.32 -11.47 2.47
C GLN A 208 -10.05 -11.46 1.13
N ASP A 209 -10.28 -12.64 0.57
CA ASP A 209 -11.17 -12.79 -0.58
C ASP A 209 -12.64 -12.79 -0.11
N PRO A 210 -13.47 -11.83 -0.54
CA PRO A 210 -14.88 -11.77 -0.14
C PRO A 210 -15.68 -12.99 -0.60
N THR A 211 -15.21 -13.71 -1.63
CA THR A 211 -15.85 -14.93 -2.15
C THR A 211 -15.30 -16.22 -1.55
N SER A 212 -14.29 -16.12 -0.67
CA SER A 212 -13.64 -17.25 -0.01
C SER A 212 -13.13 -18.35 -0.96
N LYS A 213 -12.78 -17.98 -2.20
CA LYS A 213 -12.12 -18.89 -3.16
C LYS A 213 -10.64 -19.03 -2.84
N VAL A 214 -10.05 -18.02 -2.24
CA VAL A 214 -8.65 -17.99 -1.81
C VAL A 214 -8.59 -17.70 -0.31
N ARG A 215 -7.62 -18.33 0.36
CA ARG A 215 -7.31 -18.02 1.77
C ARG A 215 -6.79 -16.59 1.89
N ASN A 216 -6.87 -16.04 3.09
CA ASN A 216 -6.28 -14.73 3.37
C ASN A 216 -4.79 -14.71 2.97
N GLN A 217 -4.37 -13.64 2.30
CA GLN A 217 -2.99 -13.45 1.86
C GLN A 217 -2.36 -12.30 2.62
N THR A 218 -1.17 -12.54 3.18
CA THR A 218 -0.41 -11.54 3.91
C THR A 218 0.77 -11.06 3.07
N PHE A 219 0.85 -9.74 2.93
CA PHE A 219 1.89 -9.02 2.20
C PHE A 219 2.66 -8.15 3.18
N SER A 220 3.99 -8.19 3.11
CA SER A 220 4.85 -7.36 3.94
C SER A 220 5.87 -6.62 3.08
N VAL A 221 6.06 -5.33 3.36
CA VAL A 221 7.07 -4.49 2.72
C VAL A 221 7.81 -3.68 3.77
N VAL A 222 9.03 -3.27 3.45
CA VAL A 222 9.84 -2.39 4.29
C VAL A 222 10.31 -1.19 3.46
N ALA A 223 10.04 0.02 3.94
CA ALA A 223 10.65 1.25 3.43
C ALA A 223 11.72 1.74 4.40
N ALA A 224 12.89 2.13 3.87
CA ALA A 224 13.79 2.99 4.61
C ALA A 224 13.22 4.42 4.65
N VAL A 225 13.31 5.05 5.83
CA VAL A 225 13.05 6.49 5.97
C VAL A 225 14.31 7.20 5.47
N ARG A 226 14.18 7.99 4.39
CA ARG A 226 15.34 8.58 3.71
C ARG A 226 15.81 9.88 4.33
N ASN A 227 14.91 10.62 4.98
CA ASN A 227 15.25 11.84 5.67
C ASN A 227 15.52 11.56 7.14
N ARG A 228 16.45 12.30 7.72
CA ARG A 228 16.79 12.15 9.13
C ARG A 228 15.75 12.88 9.97
N LEU A 229 15.01 12.12 10.77
CA LEU A 229 14.03 12.66 11.71
C LEU A 229 14.77 13.24 12.92
N ARG A 230 14.22 14.29 13.53
CA ARG A 230 14.78 14.98 14.69
C ARG A 230 13.78 15.03 15.82
#